data_AF-A0A3D3AGM8-F1
#
_entry.id   AF-A0A3D3AGM8-F1
#
_cell.length_a   1.000
_cell.length_b   1.000
_cell.length_c   1.000
_cell.angle_alpha   90.00
_cell.angle_beta   90.00
_cell.angle_gamma   90.00
#
_symmetry.space_group_name_H-M   'P 1'
#
loop_
_entity.id
_entity.type
_entity.pdbx_description
1 polymer ?
#
loop_
_entity_poly.entity_id
_entity_poly.type
_entity_poly.pdbx_seq_one_letter_code
_entity_poly.pdbx_strand_id
1 'polypeptide(L)'
;GLPCVALKGLPFLKGGLLRGLSLNDSMVQSLIGIMSLVEDTTVISRHNTDVLYNFVHIKAKEALDLGGMFTKEGKEAITGMDKLFIEKNVSPGGAADLLAVTYAIYDIENKYKK
;
A
#
# COMPACT_ATOMS: atom_id res chain seq x y z
N GLY A 1 -10.57 -8.07 -1.65
CA GLY A 1 -11.81 -7.26 -1.73
C GLY A 1 -12.05 -6.50 -0.44
N LEU A 2 -13.25 -6.52 0.13
CA LEU A 2 -13.59 -5.76 1.35
C LEU A 2 -12.84 -6.16 2.63
N PRO A 3 -12.61 -7.46 2.94
CA PRO A 3 -11.90 -7.84 4.16
C PRO A 3 -10.49 -7.25 4.24
N CYS A 4 -9.80 -7.11 3.11
CA CYS A 4 -8.47 -6.49 3.07
C CYS A 4 -8.52 -4.99 3.39
N VAL A 5 -9.53 -4.28 2.87
CA VAL A 5 -9.74 -2.86 3.18
C VAL A 5 -9.98 -2.67 4.68
N ALA A 6 -10.89 -3.46 5.26
CA ALA A 6 -11.24 -3.35 6.68
C ALA A 6 -10.13 -3.81 7.63
N LEU A 7 -9.44 -4.91 7.30
CA LEU A 7 -8.46 -5.54 8.19
C LEU A 7 -7.03 -5.01 8.03
N LYS A 8 -6.72 -4.34 6.92
CA LYS A 8 -5.36 -3.90 6.61
C LYS A 8 -5.31 -2.46 6.13
N GLY A 9 -6.04 -2.11 5.07
CA GLY A 9 -6.04 -0.76 4.51
C GLY A 9 -6.38 0.32 5.55
N LEU A 10 -7.56 0.22 6.17
CA LEU A 10 -8.00 1.18 7.19
C LEU A 10 -7.09 1.21 8.43
N PRO A 11 -6.64 0.07 8.99
CA PRO A 11 -5.65 0.06 10.07
C PRO A 11 -4.33 0.75 9.73
N PHE A 12 -3.77 0.54 8.54
CA PHE A 12 -2.53 1.24 8.15
C PHE A 12 -2.75 2.74 7.99
N LEU A 13 -3.83 3.15 7.32
CA LEU A 13 -4.17 4.56 7.13
C LEU A 13 -4.39 5.28 8.47
N LYS A 14 -5.28 4.74 9.32
CA LYS A 14 -5.57 5.31 10.65
C LYS A 14 -4.36 5.26 11.56
N GLY A 15 -3.60 4.15 11.53
CA GLY A 15 -2.37 3.99 12.31
C GLY A 15 -1.29 4.99 11.93
N GLY A 16 -1.14 5.30 10.63
CA GLY A 16 -0.27 6.36 10.13
C GLY A 16 -0.64 7.72 10.71
N LEU A 17 -1.91 8.09 10.58
CA LEU A 17 -2.43 9.36 11.07
C LEU A 17 -2.26 9.51 12.59
N LEU A 18 -2.61 8.48 13.35
CA LEU A 18 -2.48 8.47 14.81
C LEU A 18 -1.02 8.62 15.27
N ARG A 19 -0.07 8.14 14.47
CA ARG A 19 1.37 8.25 14.73
C ARG A 19 2.01 9.50 14.12
N GLY A 20 1.21 10.43 13.60
CA GLY A 20 1.67 11.75 13.14
C GLY A 20 2.09 11.82 11.67
N LEU A 21 1.82 10.81 10.85
CA LEU A 21 1.98 10.95 9.40
C LEU A 21 0.92 11.90 8.83
N SER A 22 1.27 12.59 7.75
CA SER A 22 0.29 13.31 6.94
C SER A 22 -0.73 12.32 6.34
N LEU A 23 -1.87 12.83 5.86
CA LEU A 23 -2.84 11.99 5.16
C LEU A 23 -2.19 11.29 3.96
N ASN A 24 -1.42 12.03 3.17
CA ASN A 24 -0.71 11.47 2.02
C ASN A 24 0.27 10.37 2.44
N ASP A 25 1.12 10.62 3.43
CA ASP A 25 2.10 9.63 3.90
C ASP A 25 1.41 8.40 4.51
N SER A 26 0.26 8.59 5.15
CA SER A 26 -0.55 7.49 5.68
C SER A 26 -1.22 6.67 4.57
N MET A 27 -1.64 7.31 3.48
CA MET A 27 -2.17 6.62 2.30
C MET A 27 -1.08 5.83 1.59
N VAL A 28 0.12 6.39 1.45
CA VAL A 28 1.29 5.65 0.93
C VAL A 28 1.60 4.46 1.83
N GLN A 29 1.70 4.67 3.15
CA GLN A 29 1.91 3.58 4.10
C GLN A 29 0.86 2.46 3.96
N SER A 30 -0.40 2.83 3.80
CA SER A 30 -1.49 1.89 3.55
C SER A 30 -1.35 1.15 2.23
N LEU A 31 -0.96 1.84 1.16
CA LEU A 31 -0.76 1.24 -0.15
C LEU A 31 0.31 0.15 -0.11
N ILE A 32 1.47 0.46 0.49
CA ILE A 32 2.57 -0.51 0.64
C ILE A 32 2.13 -1.70 1.50
N GLY A 33 1.39 -1.43 2.58
CA GLY A 33 0.76 -2.46 3.41
C GLY A 33 -0.16 -3.41 2.60
N ILE A 34 -1.00 -2.86 1.73
CA ILE A 34 -1.89 -3.64 0.85
C ILE A 34 -1.07 -4.45 -0.17
N MET A 35 -0.10 -3.82 -0.84
CA MET A 35 0.77 -4.47 -1.83
C MET A 35 1.53 -5.66 -1.25
N SER A 36 1.95 -5.61 0.01
CA SER A 36 2.70 -6.69 0.67
C SER A 36 1.89 -7.97 0.95
N LEU A 37 0.57 -7.96 0.74
CA LEU A 37 -0.33 -9.04 1.17
C LEU A 37 -1.34 -9.48 0.11
N VAL A 38 -1.80 -8.56 -0.75
CA VAL A 38 -2.91 -8.83 -1.66
C VAL A 38 -2.45 -9.59 -2.89
N GLU A 39 -3.26 -10.57 -3.30
CA GLU A 39 -3.19 -11.15 -4.64
C GLU A 39 -3.67 -10.15 -5.69
N ASP A 40 -2.74 -9.32 -6.18
CA ASP A 40 -3.05 -8.31 -7.18
C ASP A 40 -3.22 -8.96 -8.56
N THR A 41 -4.47 -9.12 -8.99
CA THR A 41 -4.81 -9.71 -10.28
C THR A 41 -4.33 -8.88 -11.47
N THR A 42 -4.08 -7.57 -11.29
CA THR A 42 -3.48 -6.72 -12.35
C THR A 42 -2.04 -7.14 -12.58
N VAL A 43 -1.28 -7.41 -11.51
CA VAL A 43 0.10 -7.92 -11.61
C VAL A 43 0.10 -9.33 -12.22
N ILE A 44 -0.76 -10.22 -11.72
CA ILE A 44 -0.82 -11.61 -12.21
C ILE A 44 -1.18 -11.66 -13.70
N SER A 45 -2.17 -10.88 -14.14
CA SER A 45 -2.66 -10.90 -15.52
C SER A 45 -1.69 -10.29 -16.53
N ARG A 46 -0.95 -9.25 -16.14
CA ARG A 46 0.03 -8.59 -17.03
C ARG A 46 1.39 -9.26 -16.99
N HIS A 47 1.69 -9.99 -15.91
CA HIS A 47 2.95 -10.68 -15.69
C HIS A 47 2.69 -12.15 -15.32
N ASN A 48 2.88 -12.51 -14.04
CA ASN A 48 2.66 -13.85 -13.51
C ASN A 48 2.68 -13.82 -11.97
N THR A 49 2.39 -14.96 -11.35
CA THR A 49 2.40 -15.12 -9.88
C THR A 49 3.78 -14.97 -9.26
N ASP A 50 4.85 -15.29 -9.99
CA ASP A 50 6.22 -15.11 -9.49
C ASP A 50 6.56 -13.62 -9.28
N VAL A 51 6.19 -12.76 -10.22
CA VAL A 51 6.36 -11.30 -10.07
C VAL A 51 5.53 -10.77 -8.90
N LEU A 52 4.35 -11.31 -8.65
CA LEU A 52 3.57 -10.92 -7.48
C LEU A 52 4.28 -11.32 -6.17
N TYR A 53 4.54 -12.62 -5.99
CA TYR A 53 4.98 -13.17 -4.70
C TYR A 53 6.47 -12.94 -4.41
N ASN A 54 7.33 -13.07 -5.41
CA ASN A 54 8.79 -13.00 -5.24
C ASN A 54 9.37 -11.63 -5.58
N PHE A 55 8.57 -10.71 -6.11
CA PHE A 55 9.01 -9.34 -6.39
C PHE A 55 8.14 -8.28 -5.70
N VAL A 56 6.86 -8.15 -6.03
CA VAL A 56 6.00 -7.09 -5.48
C VAL A 56 5.85 -7.22 -3.95
N HIS A 57 5.47 -8.41 -3.46
CA HIS A 57 5.29 -8.64 -2.03
C HIS A 57 6.59 -8.44 -1.25
N ILE A 58 7.71 -8.96 -1.78
CA ILE A 58 9.03 -8.83 -1.15
C ILE A 58 9.45 -7.37 -1.06
N LYS A 59 9.38 -6.60 -2.14
CA LYS A 59 9.80 -5.20 -2.15
C LYS A 59 8.94 -4.33 -1.23
N ALA A 60 7.63 -4.55 -1.23
CA ALA A 60 6.72 -3.87 -0.31
C ALA A 60 7.03 -4.22 1.15
N LYS A 61 7.32 -5.49 1.44
CA LYS A 61 7.70 -5.94 2.78
C LYS A 61 9.04 -5.35 3.24
N GLU A 62 10.07 -5.36 2.38
CA GLU A 62 11.37 -4.74 2.67
C GLU A 62 11.22 -3.26 3.05
N ALA A 63 10.42 -2.51 2.30
CA ALA A 63 10.13 -1.11 2.60
C ALA A 63 9.44 -0.92 3.96
N LEU A 64 8.49 -1.80 4.31
CA LEU A 64 7.82 -1.77 5.61
C LEU A 64 8.74 -2.17 6.76
N ASP A 65 9.59 -3.18 6.56
CA ASP A 65 10.56 -3.67 7.55
C ASP A 65 11.62 -2.58 7.85
N LEU A 66 11.93 -1.71 6.88
CA LEU A 66 12.75 -0.50 7.06
C LEU A 66 12.02 0.67 7.75
N GLY A 67 10.75 0.49 8.13
CA GLY A 67 9.93 1.49 8.82
C GLY A 67 8.95 2.26 7.92
N GLY A 68 8.90 1.95 6.62
CA GLY A 68 7.96 2.55 5.67
C GLY A 68 8.00 4.07 5.67
N MET A 69 6.82 4.71 5.68
CA MET A 69 6.71 6.17 5.70
C MET A 69 7.10 6.83 7.02
N PHE A 70 7.42 6.05 8.07
CA PHE A 70 7.81 6.60 9.38
C PHE A 70 9.31 6.92 9.49
N THR A 71 10.14 6.37 8.61
CA THR A 71 11.60 6.51 8.66
C THR A 71 12.13 7.07 7.35
N LYS A 72 13.35 7.61 7.37
CA LYS A 72 14.00 8.11 6.15
C LYS A 72 14.33 6.94 5.22
N GLU A 73 14.86 5.87 5.78
CA GLU A 73 15.28 4.65 5.10
C GLU A 73 14.09 3.96 4.43
N GLY A 74 12.94 3.91 5.11
CA GLY A 74 11.71 3.35 4.54
C GLY A 74 11.15 4.20 3.40
N LYS A 75 11.18 5.54 3.51
CA LYS A 75 10.79 6.46 2.41
C LYS A 75 11.69 6.30 1.18
N GLU A 76 12.99 6.17 1.40
CA GLU A 76 13.97 5.92 0.34
C GLU A 76 13.73 4.54 -0.32
N ALA A 77 13.44 3.51 0.47
CA ALA A 77 13.09 2.18 -0.04
C ALA A 77 11.80 2.18 -0.87
N ILE A 78 10.75 2.89 -0.42
CA ILE A 78 9.50 3.06 -1.17
C ILE A 78 9.76 3.75 -2.51
N THR A 79 10.56 4.82 -2.50
CA THR A 79 10.92 5.55 -3.72
C THR A 79 11.75 4.70 -4.67
N GLY A 80 12.69 3.91 -4.15
CA GLY A 80 13.48 2.97 -4.94
C GLY A 80 12.63 1.85 -5.53
N MET A 81 11.70 1.31 -4.76
CA MET A 81 10.73 0.31 -5.21
C MET A 81 9.85 0.85 -6.34
N ASP A 82 9.30 2.05 -6.19
CA ASP A 82 8.46 2.68 -7.22
C ASP A 82 9.21 2.84 -8.55
N LYS A 83 10.46 3.30 -8.50
CA LYS A 83 11.34 3.38 -9.68
C LYS A 83 11.57 2.01 -10.32
N LEU A 84 11.83 0.97 -9.53
CA LEU A 84 12.01 -0.39 -10.03
C LEU A 84 10.73 -0.94 -10.67
N PHE A 85 9.56 -0.62 -10.12
CA PHE A 85 8.27 -1.02 -10.68
C PHE A 85 8.03 -0.33 -12.03
N ILE A 86 8.33 0.96 -12.13
CA ILE A 86 8.27 1.70 -13.40
C ILE A 86 9.21 1.09 -14.44
N GLU A 87 10.47 0.83 -14.07
CA GLU A 87 11.47 0.23 -14.96
C GLU A 87 11.03 -1.15 -15.49
N LYS A 88 10.43 -1.97 -14.62
CA LYS A 88 9.96 -3.31 -14.97
C LYS A 88 8.53 -3.34 -15.52
N ASN A 89 7.88 -2.17 -15.69
CA ASN A 89 6.48 -2.03 -16.11
C ASN A 89 5.49 -2.84 -15.22
N VAL A 90 5.79 -2.94 -13.92
CA VAL A 90 4.98 -3.61 -12.91
C VAL A 90 4.03 -2.60 -12.29
N SER A 91 2.72 -2.81 -12.45
CA SER A 91 1.70 -1.93 -11.87
C SER A 91 0.75 -2.73 -10.97
N PRO A 92 0.83 -2.56 -9.64
CA PRO A 92 -0.13 -3.15 -8.70
C PRO A 92 -1.42 -2.33 -8.64
N GLY A 93 -2.19 -2.38 -9.74
CA GLY A 93 -3.44 -1.64 -9.89
C GLY A 93 -4.53 -2.10 -8.92
N GLY A 94 -4.62 -3.40 -8.63
CA GLY A 94 -5.59 -3.92 -7.68
C GLY A 94 -5.35 -3.39 -6.26
N ALA A 95 -4.08 -3.23 -5.86
CA ALA A 95 -3.73 -2.60 -4.59
C ALA A 95 -4.13 -1.12 -4.54
N ALA A 96 -3.97 -0.39 -5.65
CA ALA A 96 -4.38 1.01 -5.77
C ALA A 96 -5.91 1.18 -5.67
N ASP A 97 -6.69 0.31 -6.32
CA ASP A 97 -8.15 0.31 -6.22
C ASP A 97 -8.60 0.06 -4.77
N LEU A 98 -7.97 -0.88 -4.08
CA LEU A 98 -8.24 -1.14 -2.66
C LEU A 98 -7.88 0.05 -1.77
N LEU A 99 -6.81 0.79 -2.08
CA LEU A 99 -6.48 2.04 -1.39
C LEU A 99 -7.57 3.10 -1.61
N ALA A 100 -8.07 3.25 -2.83
CA ALA A 100 -9.14 4.20 -3.13
C ALA A 100 -10.40 3.88 -2.32
N VAL A 101 -10.80 2.60 -2.25
CA VAL A 101 -11.92 2.16 -1.40
C VAL A 101 -11.62 2.39 0.09
N THR A 102 -10.39 2.12 0.53
CA THR A 102 -9.94 2.39 1.90
C THR A 102 -10.11 3.86 2.28
N TYR A 103 -9.66 4.76 1.41
CA TYR A 103 -9.78 6.19 1.62
C TYR A 103 -11.24 6.65 1.60
N ALA A 104 -12.06 6.14 0.67
CA ALA A 104 -13.48 6.47 0.61
C ALA A 104 -14.21 6.11 1.91
N ILE A 105 -13.96 4.92 2.47
CA ILE A 105 -14.54 4.51 3.75
C ILE A 105 -14.03 5.40 4.89
N TYR A 106 -12.73 5.69 4.94
CA TYR A 106 -12.17 6.61 5.93
C TYR A 106 -12.82 7.99 5.86
N ASP A 107 -12.99 8.55 4.67
CA ASP A 107 -13.60 9.88 4.47
C ASP A 107 -15.07 9.88 4.91
N ILE A 108 -15.84 8.85 4.57
CA ILE A 108 -17.23 8.67 5.03
C ILE A 108 -17.29 8.61 6.56
N GLU A 109 -16.47 7.77 7.20
CA GLU A 109 -16.44 7.64 8.66
C GLU A 109 -16.12 8.96 9.37
N ASN A 110 -15.28 9.82 8.80
CA ASN A 110 -14.91 11.09 9.41
C ASN A 110 -15.90 12.22 9.09
N LYS A 111 -16.60 12.17 7.95
CA LYS A 111 -17.65 13.14 7.60
C LYS A 111 -18.90 13.01 8.47
N TYR A 112 -19.27 11.78 8.85
CA TYR A 112 -20.46 11.50 9.65
C TYR A 112 -20.20 11.36 11.16
N LYS A 113 -18.97 11.60 11.62
CA LYS A 113 -18.62 11.72 13.06
C LYS A 113 -18.91 13.11 13.65
N LYS A 114 -19.77 13.90 13.00
CA LYS A 114 -20.29 15.16 13.52
C LYS A 114 -21.49 14.92 14.43
#